data_AF-A0A182UDC6-F1
#
_entry.id   AF-A0A182UDC6-F1
#
_cell.length_a   1.000
_cell.length_b   1.000
_cell.length_c   1.000
_cell.angle_alpha   90.00
_cell.angle_beta   90.00
_cell.angle_gamma   90.00
#
_symmetry.space_group_name_H-M   'P 1'
#
loop_
_entity.id
_entity.type
_entity.pdbx_description
1 polymer ?
#
loop_
_entity_poly.entity_id
_entity_poly.type
_entity_poly.pdbx_seq_one_letter_code
_entity_poly.pdbx_strand_id
1 'polypeptide(L)'
;MQQPNASWGQKEVQPPRPCTCQRKKKRCYCFRPHRNENWLFSRYSTGWKCGLHADWTELTGCVDQELDKNEGETAKRRYFYITLLREPIARYLSEFRHVQRGATWKNARHWCLGRHATPDELPPCYNAQLGGAVVFASLPDRSLSRFA
;
A
#
# COMPACT_ATOMS: atom_id res chain seq x y z
N MET A 1 -30.43 17.43 10.97
CA MET A 1 -29.04 17.89 11.10
C MET A 1 -28.36 17.71 9.75
N GLN A 2 -28.28 18.78 8.96
CA GLN A 2 -27.59 18.82 7.68
C GLN A 2 -26.08 18.84 7.94
N GLN A 3 -25.31 17.93 7.35
CA GLN A 3 -23.85 18.01 7.37
C GLN A 3 -23.39 19.10 6.38
N PRO A 4 -22.39 19.92 6.73
CA PRO A 4 -21.88 20.94 5.83
C PRO A 4 -21.06 20.31 4.70
N ASN A 5 -21.44 20.71 3.50
CA ASN A 5 -20.75 20.71 2.22
C ASN A 5 -19.24 20.97 2.35
N ALA A 6 -18.46 19.89 2.42
CA ALA A 6 -17.01 19.91 2.21
C ALA A 6 -16.72 19.90 0.69
N SER A 7 -16.57 21.08 0.10
CA SER A 7 -16.07 21.25 -1.27
C SER A 7 -14.57 21.04 -1.31
N TRP A 8 -14.14 19.77 -1.23
CA TRP A 8 -12.79 19.43 -1.65
C TRP A 8 -12.75 19.57 -3.17
N GLY A 9 -11.89 20.46 -3.68
CA GLY A 9 -11.60 20.58 -5.10
C GLY A 9 -11.02 19.27 -5.64
N GLN A 10 -11.88 18.31 -5.93
CA GLN A 10 -11.51 17.09 -6.62
C GLN A 10 -11.28 17.47 -8.07
N LYS A 11 -10.00 17.71 -8.42
CA LYS A 11 -9.61 17.68 -9.82
C LYS A 11 -9.87 16.27 -10.30
N GLU A 12 -10.99 16.08 -11.00
CA GLU A 12 -11.35 14.81 -11.59
C GLU A 12 -10.32 14.51 -12.68
N VAL A 13 -9.34 13.66 -12.37
CA VAL A 13 -8.38 13.17 -13.36
C VAL A 13 -9.13 12.15 -14.20
N GLN A 14 -9.87 12.63 -15.20
CA GLN A 14 -10.52 11.77 -16.17
C GLN A 14 -9.47 11.31 -17.18
N PRO A 15 -9.07 10.04 -17.19
CA PRO A 15 -8.11 9.56 -18.17
C PRO A 15 -8.82 9.53 -19.54
N PRO A 16 -8.20 10.07 -20.61
CA PRO A 16 -8.77 10.05 -21.96
C PRO A 16 -9.00 8.64 -22.52
N ARG A 17 -8.43 7.59 -21.89
CA ARG A 17 -8.67 6.17 -22.21
C ARG A 17 -8.93 5.37 -20.94
N PRO A 18 -10.02 4.58 -20.86
CA PRO A 18 -10.30 3.73 -19.71
C PRO A 18 -9.30 2.57 -19.63
N CYS A 19 -9.02 2.09 -18.42
CA CYS A 19 -8.18 0.91 -18.23
C CYS A 19 -8.90 -0.36 -18.73
N THR A 20 -8.16 -1.24 -19.40
CA THR A 20 -8.68 -2.54 -19.87
C THR A 20 -8.50 -3.60 -18.80
N CYS A 21 -9.60 -4.08 -18.21
CA CYS A 21 -9.60 -5.13 -17.19
C CYS A 21 -10.17 -6.44 -17.74
N GLN A 22 -9.46 -7.56 -17.55
CA GLN A 22 -9.98 -8.89 -17.89
C GLN A 22 -10.65 -9.51 -16.66
N ARG A 23 -11.87 -10.06 -16.80
CA ARG A 23 -12.69 -10.58 -15.67
C ARG A 23 -12.01 -11.65 -14.81
N LYS A 24 -10.95 -12.31 -15.29
CA LYS A 24 -10.20 -13.34 -14.55
C LYS A 24 -8.85 -12.86 -13.99
N LYS A 25 -8.43 -11.63 -14.32
CA LYS A 25 -7.15 -11.07 -13.86
C LYS A 25 -7.43 -9.96 -12.85
N LYS A 26 -6.72 -10.00 -11.72
CA LYS A 26 -6.73 -8.92 -10.72
C LYS A 26 -5.99 -7.66 -11.20
N ARG A 27 -5.33 -7.74 -12.35
CA ARG A 27 -4.52 -6.66 -12.94
C ARG A 27 -5.17 -6.17 -14.23
N CYS A 28 -5.32 -4.86 -14.32
CA CYS A 28 -5.82 -4.12 -15.46
C CYS A 28 -4.67 -3.40 -16.19
N TYR A 29 -4.89 -3.10 -17.46
CA TYR A 29 -3.94 -2.38 -18.29
C TYR A 29 -4.37 -0.91 -18.40
N CYS A 30 -3.57 -0.02 -17.83
CA CYS A 30 -3.83 1.42 -17.78
C CYS A 30 -2.76 2.16 -18.59
N PHE A 31 -2.91 2.13 -19.91
CA PHE A 31 -1.96 2.76 -20.84
C PHE A 31 -2.41 4.15 -21.28
N ARG A 32 -1.44 5.02 -21.57
CA ARG A 32 -1.70 6.34 -22.16
C ARG A 32 -2.27 6.17 -23.59
N PRO A 33 -3.10 7.10 -24.11
CA PRO A 33 -3.70 6.93 -25.45
C PRO A 33 -2.69 6.83 -26.59
N HIS A 34 -1.56 7.54 -26.48
CA HIS A 34 -0.57 7.67 -27.56
C HIS A 34 0.74 6.91 -27.30
N ARG A 35 0.88 6.27 -26.13
CA ARG A 35 2.09 5.55 -25.73
C ARG A 35 1.73 4.31 -24.94
N ASN A 36 2.48 3.22 -25.12
CA ASN A 36 2.34 1.99 -24.34
C ASN A 36 2.97 2.11 -22.93
N GLU A 37 2.93 3.30 -22.34
CA GLU A 37 3.42 3.62 -21.00
C GLU A 37 2.27 3.51 -19.99
N ASN A 38 2.57 3.02 -18.79
CA ASN A 38 1.59 2.94 -17.72
C ASN A 38 1.39 4.32 -17.08
N TRP A 39 0.17 4.86 -17.14
CA TRP A 39 -0.11 6.15 -16.48
C TRP A 39 -0.47 6.02 -15.00
N LEU A 40 -0.79 4.80 -14.53
CA LEU A 40 -1.18 4.51 -13.15
C LEU A 40 -0.27 3.44 -12.57
N PHE A 41 0.41 3.76 -11.47
CA PHE A 41 1.13 2.80 -10.65
C PHE A 41 0.28 2.41 -9.43
N SER A 42 -0.16 1.15 -9.37
CA SER A 42 -1.03 0.65 -8.30
C SER A 42 -1.01 -0.88 -8.25
N ARG A 43 -1.53 -1.44 -7.16
CA ARG A 43 -1.79 -2.88 -7.03
C ARG A 43 -2.57 -3.43 -8.23
N TYR A 44 -3.56 -2.69 -8.73
CA TYR A 44 -4.46 -3.16 -9.78
C TYR A 44 -3.93 -2.88 -11.20
N SER A 45 -2.87 -2.09 -11.37
CA SER A 45 -2.28 -1.82 -12.68
C SER A 45 -0.91 -2.49 -12.84
N THR A 46 0.04 -2.19 -11.97
CA THR A 46 1.42 -2.70 -12.03
C THR A 46 1.64 -3.88 -11.08
N GLY A 47 0.80 -4.04 -10.06
CA GLY A 47 0.94 -5.07 -9.04
C GLY A 47 1.77 -4.59 -7.86
N TRP A 48 2.39 -5.54 -7.15
CA TRP A 48 3.24 -5.27 -5.98
C TRP A 48 4.72 -5.19 -6.37
N LYS A 49 5.05 -4.41 -7.41
CA LYS A 49 6.43 -4.32 -7.94
C LYS A 49 7.44 -3.78 -6.92
N CYS A 50 7.00 -2.83 -6.10
CA CYS A 50 7.83 -2.25 -5.04
C CYS A 50 7.64 -2.89 -3.66
N GLY A 51 6.95 -4.04 -3.59
CA GLY A 51 6.65 -4.72 -2.32
C GLY A 51 5.15 -4.76 -2.03
N LEU A 52 4.78 -5.71 -1.17
CA LEU A 52 3.40 -5.85 -0.68
C LEU A 52 3.09 -4.69 0.27
N HIS A 53 2.07 -3.90 -0.07
CA HIS A 53 1.70 -2.69 0.69
C HIS A 53 2.85 -1.69 0.87
N ALA A 54 3.60 -1.46 -0.22
CA ALA A 54 4.74 -0.54 -0.21
C ALA A 54 4.39 0.83 0.39
N ASP A 55 5.17 1.26 1.39
CA ASP A 55 4.98 2.55 2.04
C ASP A 55 5.57 3.72 1.23
N TRP A 56 5.51 4.93 1.78
CA TRP A 56 6.06 6.12 1.12
C TRP A 56 7.56 6.01 0.82
N THR A 57 8.32 5.48 1.77
CA THR A 57 9.78 5.31 1.66
C THR A 57 10.12 4.31 0.56
N GLU A 58 9.40 3.19 0.52
CA GLU A 58 9.57 2.16 -0.49
C GLU A 58 9.15 2.66 -1.88
N LEU A 59 8.00 3.32 -2.00
CA LEU A 59 7.49 3.81 -3.28
C LEU A 59 8.40 4.87 -3.89
N THR A 60 8.86 5.85 -3.11
CA THR A 60 9.73 6.91 -3.62
C THR A 60 11.10 6.41 -4.05
N GLY A 61 11.63 5.36 -3.41
CA GLY A 61 12.90 4.74 -3.79
C GLY A 61 12.83 3.72 -4.95
N CYS A 62 11.64 3.25 -5.32
CA CYS A 62 11.48 2.10 -6.22
C CYS A 62 10.71 2.38 -7.52
N VAL A 63 9.69 3.24 -7.49
CA VAL A 63 8.73 3.38 -8.61
C VAL A 63 9.40 3.79 -9.92
N ASP A 64 10.38 4.69 -9.86
CA ASP A 64 11.10 5.19 -11.04
C ASP A 64 11.83 4.06 -11.77
N GLN A 65 12.65 3.31 -11.04
CA GLN A 65 13.40 2.17 -11.57
C GLN A 65 12.48 1.06 -12.10
N GLU A 66 11.36 0.78 -11.43
CA GLU A 66 10.44 -0.27 -11.87
C GLU A 66 9.65 0.11 -13.13
N LEU A 67 9.36 1.40 -13.33
CA LEU A 67 8.73 1.87 -14.56
C LEU A 67 9.72 1.87 -15.73
N ASP A 68 10.96 2.30 -15.52
CA ASP A 68 12.02 2.22 -16.53
C ASP A 68 12.24 0.79 -17.02
N LYS A 69 12.35 -0.18 -16.10
CA LYS A 69 12.47 -1.61 -16.45
C LYS A 69 11.27 -2.13 -17.23
N ASN A 70 10.07 -1.64 -16.92
CA ASN A 70 8.83 -2.14 -17.53
C ASN A 70 8.55 -1.52 -18.90
N GLU A 71 8.95 -0.27 -19.11
CA GLU A 71 8.74 0.47 -20.37
C GLU A 71 9.93 0.34 -21.32
N GLY A 72 11.12 -0.02 -20.82
CA GLY A 72 12.34 -0.17 -21.62
C GLY A 72 13.00 1.16 -22.00
N GLU A 73 12.43 2.28 -21.54
CA GLU A 73 12.92 3.63 -21.79
C GLU A 73 13.09 4.38 -20.46
N THR A 74 14.26 5.00 -20.29
CA THR A 74 14.50 5.94 -19.20
C THR A 74 13.86 7.29 -19.56
N ALA A 75 12.77 7.63 -18.88
CA ALA A 75 12.04 8.88 -19.14
C ALA A 75 11.95 9.73 -17.87
N LYS A 76 12.10 11.05 -18.03
CA LYS A 76 11.86 11.99 -16.93
C LYS A 76 10.35 12.09 -16.66
N ARG A 77 9.88 11.40 -15.62
CA ARG A 77 8.46 11.35 -15.25
C ARG A 77 8.14 12.32 -14.11
N ARG A 78 6.89 12.75 -14.04
CA ARG A 78 6.35 13.48 -12.88
C ARG A 78 5.36 12.58 -12.15
N TYR A 79 5.66 12.27 -10.90
CA TYR A 79 4.83 11.42 -10.05
C TYR A 79 3.82 12.24 -9.26
N PHE A 80 2.57 11.75 -9.22
CA PHE A 80 1.53 12.27 -8.34
C PHE A 80 1.11 11.14 -7.41
N TYR A 81 1.44 11.29 -6.14
CA TYR A 81 1.12 10.31 -5.12
C TYR A 81 -0.25 10.62 -4.51
N ILE A 82 -1.06 9.58 -4.37
CA ILE A 82 -2.38 9.65 -3.75
C ILE A 82 -2.50 8.53 -2.72
N THR A 83 -3.22 8.80 -1.64
CA THR A 83 -3.48 7.82 -0.58
C THR A 83 -4.89 8.00 -0.03
N LEU A 84 -5.39 6.99 0.67
CA LEU A 84 -6.67 7.02 1.37
C LEU A 84 -6.42 6.88 2.86
N LEU A 85 -6.90 7.83 3.64
CA LEU A 85 -6.84 7.80 5.10
C LEU A 85 -8.21 7.44 5.68
N ARG A 86 -8.20 6.80 6.85
CA ARG A 86 -9.39 6.42 7.61
C ARG A 86 -9.22 6.82 9.07
N GLU A 87 -10.33 7.02 9.77
CA GLU A 87 -10.35 7.22 11.22
C GLU A 87 -9.52 6.12 11.94
N PRO A 88 -8.58 6.50 12.84
CA PRO A 88 -7.58 5.57 13.38
C PRO A 88 -8.14 4.35 14.12
N ILE A 89 -9.17 4.52 14.95
CA ILE A 89 -9.75 3.44 15.77
C ILE A 89 -10.43 2.42 14.85
N ALA A 90 -11.24 2.89 13.89
CA ALA A 90 -11.91 2.06 12.91
C ALA A 90 -10.93 1.34 11.99
N ARG A 91 -9.82 2.00 11.61
CA ARG A 91 -8.72 1.38 10.84
C ARG A 91 -8.09 0.24 11.64
N TYR A 92 -7.71 0.49 12.89
CA TYR A 92 -7.08 -0.48 13.78
C TYR A 92 -7.96 -1.72 14.03
N LEU A 93 -9.22 -1.52 14.39
CA LEU A 93 -10.17 -2.63 14.61
C LEU A 93 -10.42 -3.44 13.33
N SER A 94 -10.44 -2.78 12.17
CA SER A 94 -10.57 -3.45 10.87
C SER A 94 -9.36 -4.31 10.55
N GLU A 95 -8.15 -3.83 10.87
CA GLU A 95 -6.90 -4.56 10.70
C GLU A 95 -6.84 -5.77 11.63
N PHE A 96 -7.15 -5.59 12.91
CA PHE A 96 -7.21 -6.67 13.90
C PHE A 96 -8.10 -7.82 13.42
N ARG A 97 -9.34 -7.51 12.99
CA ARG A 97 -10.26 -8.53 12.47
C ARG A 97 -9.76 -9.20 11.20
N HIS A 98 -8.94 -8.51 10.40
CA HIS A 98 -8.33 -9.09 9.21
C HIS A 98 -7.21 -10.09 9.59
N VAL A 99 -6.38 -9.72 10.57
CA VAL A 99 -5.33 -10.57 11.12
C VAL A 99 -5.93 -11.81 11.81
N GLN A 100 -7.01 -11.64 12.56
CA GLN A 100 -7.75 -12.74 13.19
C GLN A 100 -8.25 -13.77 12.16
N ARG A 101 -8.50 -13.34 10.91
CA ARG A 101 -8.85 -14.23 9.79
C ARG A 101 -7.64 -14.76 9.02
N GLY A 102 -6.43 -14.57 9.52
CA GLY A 102 -5.19 -15.12 8.97
C GLY A 102 -4.37 -14.17 8.08
N ALA A 103 -4.71 -12.88 7.98
CA ALA A 103 -3.85 -11.92 7.29
C ALA A 103 -2.59 -11.64 8.11
N THR A 104 -1.42 -11.67 7.46
CA THR A 104 -0.12 -11.47 8.15
C THR A 104 0.75 -10.42 7.49
N TRP A 105 0.49 -10.07 6.22
CA TRP A 105 1.35 -9.20 5.39
C TRP A 105 2.87 -9.52 5.46
N LYS A 106 3.25 -10.73 5.87
CA LYS A 106 4.64 -11.16 6.14
C LYS A 106 5.63 -11.02 4.97
N ASN A 107 5.11 -10.83 3.75
CA ASN A 107 5.92 -10.60 2.55
C ASN A 107 6.11 -9.11 2.25
N ALA A 108 5.70 -8.22 3.16
CA ALA A 108 6.06 -6.81 3.11
C ALA A 108 7.58 -6.68 3.23
N ARG A 109 8.15 -5.75 2.47
CA ARG A 109 9.60 -5.70 2.27
C ARG A 109 10.30 -4.90 3.37
N HIS A 110 9.63 -3.87 3.89
CA HIS A 110 10.14 -2.94 4.89
C HIS A 110 11.52 -2.39 4.49
N TRP A 111 11.61 -1.92 3.25
CA TRP A 111 12.84 -1.42 2.65
C TRP A 111 13.10 0.04 3.03
N CYS A 112 14.24 0.28 3.67
CA CYS A 112 14.68 1.61 4.08
C CYS A 112 16.21 1.69 3.99
N LEU A 113 16.75 2.84 3.58
CA LEU A 113 18.20 3.08 3.46
C LEU A 113 18.96 2.00 2.66
N GLY A 114 18.33 1.44 1.62
CA GLY A 114 18.97 0.47 0.74
C GLY A 114 19.00 -0.97 1.26
N ARG A 115 18.30 -1.29 2.36
CA ARG A 115 18.24 -2.64 2.92
C ARG A 115 16.84 -3.01 3.41
N HIS A 116 16.64 -4.31 3.60
CA HIS A 116 15.46 -4.85 4.27
C HIS A 116 15.58 -4.73 5.79
N ALA A 117 14.44 -4.63 6.48
CA ALA A 117 14.39 -4.77 7.92
C ALA A 117 14.79 -6.18 8.36
N THR A 118 15.58 -6.26 9.41
CA THR A 118 16.01 -7.52 10.01
C THR A 118 14.96 -8.04 11.00
N PRO A 119 14.92 -9.35 11.31
CA PRO A 119 14.02 -9.90 12.31
C PRO A 119 14.24 -9.33 13.73
N ASP A 120 15.45 -8.85 14.04
CA ASP A 120 15.75 -8.21 15.32
C ASP A 120 15.14 -6.80 15.41
N GLU A 121 15.08 -6.08 14.29
CA GLU A 121 14.43 -4.76 14.20
C GLU A 121 12.91 -4.85 14.15
N LEU A 122 12.38 -5.86 13.44
CA LEU A 122 10.95 -6.12 13.29
C LEU A 122 10.62 -7.57 13.62
N PRO A 123 10.54 -7.92 14.92
CA PRO A 123 10.17 -9.27 15.34
C PRO A 123 8.69 -9.55 15.06
N PRO A 124 8.34 -10.79 14.65
CA PRO A 124 6.95 -11.16 14.43
C PRO A 124 6.18 -11.17 15.75
N CYS A 125 4.95 -10.64 15.73
CA CYS A 125 4.06 -10.61 16.89
C CYS A 125 3.31 -11.94 17.12
N TYR A 126 3.50 -12.94 16.26
CA TYR A 126 2.84 -14.24 16.35
C TYR A 126 3.86 -15.37 16.14
N ASN A 127 3.66 -16.48 16.82
CA ASN A 127 4.46 -17.68 16.59
C ASN A 127 3.84 -18.49 15.44
N ALA A 128 4.59 -18.63 14.34
CA ALA A 128 4.14 -19.39 13.17
C ALA A 128 3.90 -20.88 13.46
N GLN A 129 4.46 -21.42 14.55
CA GLN A 129 4.31 -22.84 14.94
C GLN A 129 2.98 -23.14 15.66
N LEU A 130 2.28 -22.14 16.21
CA LEU A 130 1.11 -22.33 17.08
C LEU A 130 -0.25 -22.04 16.43
N GLY A 131 -0.34 -21.99 15.10
CA GLY A 131 -1.64 -21.99 14.41
C GLY A 131 -2.54 -20.78 14.71
N GLY A 132 -1.94 -19.60 14.92
CA GLY A 132 -2.56 -18.30 14.56
C GLY A 132 -3.88 -17.93 15.23
N ALA A 133 -3.99 -17.99 16.56
CA ALA A 133 -4.99 -17.20 17.27
C ALA A 133 -4.33 -15.89 17.74
N VAL A 134 -4.56 -14.78 17.02
CA VAL A 134 -4.31 -13.44 17.56
C VAL A 134 -5.45 -13.12 18.51
N VAL A 135 -5.26 -13.45 19.79
CA VAL A 135 -6.21 -13.14 20.85
C VAL A 135 -6.07 -11.64 21.16
N PHE A 136 -7.19 -10.93 21.33
CA PHE A 136 -7.20 -9.52 21.80
C PHE A 136 -6.52 -9.35 23.18
N ALA A 137 -6.28 -10.46 23.87
CA ALA A 137 -5.56 -10.51 25.13
C ALA A 137 -4.05 -10.56 24.84
N SER A 138 -3.35 -9.52 25.31
CA SER A 138 -1.91 -9.26 25.24
C SER A 138 -1.39 -8.41 24.08
N LEU A 139 -2.00 -7.25 23.84
CA LEU A 139 -1.13 -6.07 23.79
C LEU A 139 -0.53 -5.94 25.19
N PRO A 140 0.80 -6.07 25.40
CA PRO A 140 1.35 -5.47 26.60
C PRO A 140 1.04 -3.99 26.49
N ASP A 141 0.45 -3.43 27.53
CA ASP A 141 0.53 -2.00 27.82
C ASP A 141 2.02 -1.62 27.86
N ARG A 142 2.60 -1.39 26.69
CA ARG A 142 3.87 -0.71 26.56
C ARG A 142 3.53 0.76 26.43
N SER A 143 3.38 1.37 27.59
CA SER A 143 3.59 2.79 27.89
C SER A 143 2.48 3.78 27.55
N LEU A 144 1.30 3.62 28.17
CA LEU A 144 0.50 4.79 28.57
C LEU A 144 0.83 5.31 29.98
N SER A 145 2.01 4.96 30.53
CA SER A 145 2.47 5.42 31.85
C SER A 145 3.72 6.34 31.83
N ARG A 146 4.10 6.94 30.70
CA ARG A 146 5.21 7.93 30.65
C ARG A 146 4.96 9.11 29.70
N PHE A 147 3.74 9.63 29.69
CA PHE A 147 3.46 11.01 29.31
C PHE A 147 2.36 11.55 30.23
N ALA A 148 2.75 11.74 31.48
CA ALA A 148 2.18 12.70 32.42
C ALA A 148 3.37 13.38 33.09
#